data_AF-A0AAC8ZQD7-F1
#
_entry.id   AF-A0AAC8ZQD7-F1
#
_cell.length_a   1.000
_cell.length_b   1.000
_cell.length_c   1.000
_cell.angle_alpha   90.00
_cell.angle_beta   90.00
_cell.angle_gamma   90.00
#
_symmetry.space_group_name_H-M   'P 1'
#
loop_
_entity.id
_entity.type
_entity.pdbx_description
1 polymer ?
#
loop_
_entity_poly.entity_id
_entity_poly.type
_entity_poly.pdbx_seq_one_letter_code
_entity_poly.pdbx_strand_id
1 'polypeptide(L)'
;MGRDHQSYLLTLVDKANKMCCIRKMPNKQAKTVINTFMNVVGSTFFDFKTITSDNGTEFAGHEAISKITEADFYFARPYRSCDRGLNEHTMV
;
A
#
# COMPACT_ATOMS: atom_id res chain seq x y z
N MET A 1 -28.94 -6.64 16.67
CA MET A 1 -28.26 -5.34 16.44
C MET A 1 -26.87 -5.61 15.86
N GLY A 2 -26.77 -5.98 14.58
CA GLY A 2 -25.49 -6.21 13.90
C GLY A 2 -25.15 -4.97 13.07
N ARG A 3 -24.16 -4.19 13.49
CA ARG A 3 -23.69 -3.03 12.71
C ARG A 3 -22.33 -3.36 12.12
N ASP A 4 -22.37 -3.67 10.83
CA ASP A 4 -21.25 -3.83 9.91
C ASP A 4 -20.35 -2.59 9.96
N HIS A 5 -19.40 -2.54 10.89
CA HIS A 5 -18.44 -1.45 10.98
C HIS A 5 -17.24 -1.82 10.11
N GLN A 6 -17.42 -1.77 8.79
CA GLN A 6 -16.32 -2.02 7.85
C GLN A 6 -15.18 -1.05 8.15
N SER A 7 -14.15 -1.60 8.80
CA SER A 7 -12.96 -0.85 9.18
C SER A 7 -11.93 -1.09 8.09
N TYR A 8 -11.56 -0.04 7.38
CA TYR A 8 -10.53 -0.10 6.36
C TYR A 8 -9.18 0.20 7.01
N LEU A 9 -8.15 -0.56 6.67
CA LEU A 9 -6.80 -0.39 7.21
C LEU A 9 -5.84 -0.19 6.04
N LEU A 10 -5.11 0.92 6.07
CA LEU A 10 -3.95 1.13 5.21
C LEU A 10 -2.73 0.61 5.95
N THR A 11 -2.06 -0.37 5.36
CA THR A 11 -0.82 -0.94 5.90
C THR A 11 0.33 -0.60 4.96
N LEU A 12 1.26 0.19 5.47
CA LEU A 12 2.50 0.56 4.79
C LEU A 12 3.63 -0.26 5.41
N VAL A 13 4.25 -1.12 4.61
CA VAL A 13 5.37 -1.95 5.07
C VAL A 13 6.62 -1.52 4.33
N ASP A 14 7.59 -1.01 5.07
CA ASP A 14 8.91 -0.72 4.57
C ASP A 14 9.84 -1.93 4.79
N LYS A 15 10.30 -2.54 3.69
CA LYS A 15 11.17 -3.72 3.74
C LYS A 15 12.61 -3.37 4.10
N ALA A 16 13.07 -2.15 3.78
CA ALA A 16 14.46 -1.74 3.98
C ALA A 16 14.79 -1.52 5.46
N ASN A 17 13.94 -0.75 6.15
CA ASN A 17 14.07 -0.44 7.57
C ASN A 17 13.25 -1.38 8.46
N LYS A 18 12.56 -2.37 7.87
CA LYS A 18 11.68 -3.33 8.56
C LYS A 18 10.61 -2.64 9.42
N MET A 19 10.11 -1.49 8.98
CA MET A 19 9.08 -0.74 9.69
C MET A 19 7.70 -0.98 9.10
N CYS A 20 6.68 -0.99 9.95
CA CYS A 20 5.28 -1.16 9.54
C CYS A 20 4.43 -0.03 10.13
N CYS A 21 3.67 0.66 9.29
CA CYS A 21 2.73 1.69 9.67
C CYS A 21 1.32 1.26 9.29
N ILE A 22 0.44 1.16 10.28
CA ILE A 22 -0.97 0.80 10.09
C ILE A 22 -1.81 2.02 10.43
N ARG A 23 -2.65 2.46 9.50
CA ARG A 23 -3.60 3.56 9.68
C ARG A 23 -5.02 3.08 9.42
N LYS A 24 -5.89 3.29 10.41
CA LYS A 24 -7.32 3.06 10.24
C LYS A 24 -7.92 4.17 9.38
N MET A 25 -8.66 3.77 8.36
CA MET A 25 -9.39 4.64 7.46
C MET A 25 -10.89 4.41 7.60
N PRO A 26 -11.71 5.47 7.47
CA PRO A 26 -13.16 5.36 7.52
C PRO A 26 -13.75 4.70 6.26
N ASN A 27 -13.03 4.73 5.13
CA ASN A 27 -13.47 4.17 3.85
C ASN A 27 -12.28 3.92 2.93
N LYS A 28 -12.52 3.20 1.83
CA LYS A 28 -11.53 2.86 0.82
C LYS A 28 -11.46 3.84 -0.38
N GLN A 29 -12.00 5.05 -0.26
CA GLN A 29 -11.97 5.99 -1.38
C GLN A 29 -10.55 6.49 -1.62
N ALA A 30 -10.17 6.69 -2.89
CA ALA A 30 -8.84 7.19 -3.26
C ALA A 30 -8.48 8.51 -2.57
N LYS A 31 -9.45 9.42 -2.40
CA LYS A 31 -9.27 10.67 -1.64
C LYS A 31 -8.85 10.43 -0.18
N THR A 32 -9.46 9.44 0.47
CA THR A 32 -9.14 9.06 1.85
C THR A 32 -7.74 8.46 1.96
N VAL A 33 -7.35 7.64 0.98
CA VAL A 33 -5.99 7.08 0.89
C VAL A 33 -4.96 8.20 0.74
N ILE A 34 -5.16 9.14 -0.21
CA ILE A 34 -4.27 10.29 -0.43
C ILE A 34 -4.11 11.12 0.86
N ASN A 35 -5.23 11.47 1.52
CA ASN A 35 -5.19 12.25 2.76
C ASN A 35 -4.45 11.50 3.88
N THR A 36 -4.57 10.18 3.91
CA THR A 36 -3.84 9.34 4.88
C THR A 36 -2.34 9.37 4.60
N PHE A 37 -1.92 9.31 3.32
CA PHE A 37 -0.51 9.47 2.94
C PHE A 37 0.04 10.85 3.33
N MET A 38 -0.70 11.93 3.09
CA MET A 38 -0.31 13.28 3.55
C MET A 38 -0.10 13.33 5.05
N ASN A 39 -1.00 12.71 5.82
CA ASN A 39 -0.87 12.65 7.27
C ASN A 39 0.33 11.81 7.71
N VAL A 40 0.61 10.69 7.03
CA VAL A 40 1.78 9.86 7.32
C VAL A 40 3.06 10.65 7.06
N VAL A 41 3.23 11.24 5.87
CA VAL A 41 4.42 12.05 5.54
C VAL A 41 4.60 13.22 6.50
N GLY A 42 3.51 13.87 6.93
CA GLY A 42 3.58 14.95 7.91
C GLY A 42 3.80 14.52 9.37
N SER A 43 3.49 13.26 9.71
CA SER A 43 3.57 12.76 11.10
C SER A 43 4.72 11.78 11.32
N THR A 44 5.43 11.38 10.27
CA THR A 44 6.49 10.39 10.34
C THR A 44 7.69 10.82 9.51
N PHE A 45 8.89 10.42 9.93
CA PHE A 45 10.14 10.69 9.20
C PHE A 45 10.48 9.55 8.22
N PHE A 46 9.46 8.94 7.61
CA PHE A 46 9.69 7.88 6.63
C PHE A 46 10.21 8.46 5.32
N ASP A 47 11.34 7.93 4.87
CA ASP A 47 11.87 8.16 3.53
C ASP A 47 11.20 7.15 2.58
N PHE A 48 10.23 7.62 1.80
CA PHE A 48 9.56 6.79 0.81
C PHE A 48 10.37 6.84 -0.50
N LYS A 49 11.02 5.73 -0.86
CA LYS A 49 11.72 5.62 -2.16
C LYS A 49 10.84 4.99 -3.23
N THR A 50 10.12 3.94 -2.83
CA THR A 50 9.31 3.15 -3.72
C THR A 50 8.10 2.61 -2.99
N ILE A 51 6.93 2.80 -3.58
CA ILE A 51 5.65 2.31 -3.06
C ILE A 51 5.13 1.27 -4.05
N THR A 52 4.72 0.11 -3.57
CA THR A 52 4.08 -0.91 -4.40
C THR A 52 2.73 -1.24 -3.81
N SER A 53 1.67 -1.10 -4.60
CA SER A 53 0.31 -1.41 -4.19
C SER A 53 -0.36 -2.39 -5.13
N ASP A 54 -1.34 -3.15 -4.69
CA ASP A 54 -2.17 -3.92 -5.61
C ASP A 54 -2.96 -3.01 -6.56
N ASN A 55 -3.45 -3.57 -7.67
CA ASN A 55 -4.19 -2.83 -8.70
C ASN A 55 -5.64 -2.48 -8.28
N GLY A 56 -5.86 -2.28 -6.98
CA GLY A 56 -7.12 -1.83 -6.41
C GLY A 56 -7.49 -0.43 -6.88
N THR A 57 -8.78 -0.20 -7.14
CA THR A 57 -9.30 1.09 -7.60
C THR A 57 -9.13 2.20 -6.57
N GLU A 58 -8.89 1.82 -5.32
CA GLU A 58 -8.59 2.68 -4.18
C GLU A 58 -7.28 3.46 -4.36
N PHE A 59 -6.38 2.96 -5.22
CA PHE A 59 -5.10 3.59 -5.54
C PHE A 59 -5.11 4.31 -6.90
N ALA A 60 -6.29 4.57 -7.49
CA ALA A 60 -6.40 5.35 -8.73
C ALA A 60 -5.67 6.71 -8.64
N GLY A 61 -5.61 7.30 -7.46
CA GLY A 61 -4.87 8.55 -7.18
C GLY A 61 -3.37 8.39 -6.91
N HIS A 62 -2.74 7.30 -7.34
CA HIS A 62 -1.32 7.01 -7.16
C HIS A 62 -0.37 8.15 -7.57
N GLU A 63 -0.68 8.91 -8.63
CA GLU A 63 0.14 10.06 -9.05
C GLU A 63 0.23 11.14 -7.96
N ALA A 64 -0.87 11.39 -7.24
CA ALA A 64 -0.87 12.33 -6.12
C ALA A 64 -0.05 11.77 -4.95
N ILE A 65 -0.18 10.47 -4.68
CA ILE A 65 0.58 9.79 -3.62
C ILE A 65 2.09 9.87 -3.92
N SER A 66 2.50 9.61 -5.15
CA SER A 66 3.89 9.74 -5.61
C SER A 66 4.42 11.16 -5.41
N LYS A 67 3.64 12.19 -5.78
CA LYS A 67 4.03 13.60 -5.55
C LYS A 67 4.15 13.98 -4.06
N ILE A 68 3.29 13.43 -3.20
CA ILE A 68 3.30 13.73 -1.76
C ILE A 68 4.48 13.05 -1.06
N THR A 69 4.82 11.84 -1.51
CA THR A 69 5.87 11.01 -0.90
C THR A 69 7.22 11.17 -1.57
N GLU A 70 7.28 11.85 -2.71
CA GLU A 70 8.44 11.92 -3.62
C GLU A 70 8.98 10.53 -4.00
N ALA A 71 8.11 9.51 -3.95
CA ALA A 71 8.43 8.12 -4.19
C ALA A 71 7.89 7.65 -5.54
N ASP A 72 8.59 6.69 -6.15
CA ASP A 72 8.05 6.01 -7.33
C ASP A 72 6.92 5.04 -6.91
N PHE A 73 5.80 5.04 -7.62
CA PHE A 73 4.63 4.23 -7.31
C PHE A 73 4.41 3.16 -8.38
N TYR A 74 4.47 1.90 -7.96
CA TYR A 74 4.26 0.74 -8.81
C TYR A 74 2.98 0.00 -8.44
N PHE A 75 2.25 -0.46 -9.45
CA PHE A 75 1.17 -1.42 -9.25
C PHE A 75 1.73 -2.84 -9.30
N ALA A 76 1.41 -3.65 -8.31
CA ALA A 76 1.62 -5.08 -8.35
C ALA A 76 0.85 -5.61 -9.55
N ARG A 77 1.56 -6.27 -10.46
CA ARG A 77 0.93 -6.93 -11.60
C ARG A 77 -0.08 -7.93 -11.02
N PRO A 78 -1.32 -8.00 -11.54
CA PRO A 78 -2.27 -9.00 -11.10
C PRO A 78 -1.58 -10.35 -11.20
N TYR A 79 -1.35 -10.98 -10.04
CA TYR A 79 -0.70 -12.27 -10.01
C TYR A 79 -1.63 -13.22 -10.74
N ARG A 80 -1.22 -13.64 -11.93
CA ARG A 80 -1.73 -14.83 -12.58
C ARG A 80 -1.57 -15.93 -11.54
N SER A 81 -2.67 -16.41 -10.95
CA SER A 81 -2.71 -17.47 -9.94
C SER A 81 -2.19 -18.85 -10.43
N CYS A 82 -1.39 -18.87 -11.50
CA CYS A 82 -0.76 -20.03 -12.14
C CYS A 82 0.77 -19.91 -12.25
N ASP A 83 1.44 -19.20 -11.34
CA ASP A 83 2.87 -19.46 -11.04
C ASP A 83 3.01 -20.13 -9.67
N ARG A 84 2.10 -21.08 -9.41
CA ARG A 84 2.26 -22.18 -8.46
C ARG A 84 2.42 -23.43 -9.30
N GLY A 85 3.51 -23.50 -10.04
CA GLY A 85 3.66 -24.49 -11.10
C GLY A 85 5.08 -24.72 -11.59
N LEU A 86 6.13 -24.26 -10.87
CA LEU A 86 7.43 -24.89 -10.97
C LEU A 86 8.03 -25.03 -9.58
N ASN A 87 7.78 -26.22 -9.04
CA ASN A 87 8.67 -26.89 -8.13
C ASN A 87 10.13 -26.77 -8.64
N GLU A 88 11.06 -26.73 -7.67
CA GLU A 88 12.45 -27.20 -7.74
C GLU A 88 13.56 -26.20 -8.08
N HIS A 89 14.46 -26.12 -7.10
CA HIS A 89 15.91 -25.94 -7.25
C HIS A 89 16.44 -24.50 -7.33
N THR A 90 16.93 -24.01 -6.19
CA THR A 90 18.34 -23.65 -5.99
C THR A 90 18.45 -22.75 -4.76
N MET A 91 18.83 -23.34 -3.62
CA MET A 91 19.94 -22.85 -2.80
C MET A 91 20.22 -23.87 -1.68
N VAL A 92 21.15 -24.77 -2.05
CA VAL A 92 21.96 -25.77 -1.30
C VAL A 92 21.24 -26.90 -0.55
#